data_AF-A0A2G6HJ78-F1
#
_entry.id   AF-A0A2G6HJ78-F1
#
_cell.length_a   1.000
_cell.length_b   1.000
_cell.length_c   1.000
_cell.angle_alpha   90.00
_cell.angle_beta   90.00
_cell.angle_gamma   90.00
#
_symmetry.space_group_name_H-M   'P 1'
#
loop_
_entity.id
_entity.type
_entity.pdbx_description
1 polymer ?
#
loop_
_entity_poly.entity_id
_entity_poly.type
_entity_poly.pdbx_seq_one_letter_code
_entity_poly.pdbx_strand_id
1 'polypeptide(L)'
;MSRKQQRTYKESGFTIVELMIATLVFSVILTIVTVGVISFSNRYYKGVNASATQTVARTIMETITQAIQFGSASVQPPAGNNFFCAGGSVFMFDTNGAMFTGATGQRGVYVDSQDATCVNQALSGGKQLLAKRMRIASLTVAPVSSVPNMYQVSVVVAYGDDDVLCAPSLPQGCDPSAVYATANFWNRPDIACKPGSGNQYCAVSRLTANVQKRVVPS
;
A
#
# COMPACT_ATOMS: atom_id res chain seq x y z
N MET A 1 -24.95 -8.35 85.17
CA MET A 1 -25.11 -9.51 84.27
C MET A 1 -25.42 -9.01 82.87
N SER A 2 -24.45 -9.05 81.93
CA SER A 2 -24.63 -8.63 80.54
C SER A 2 -24.34 -9.83 79.63
N ARG A 3 -25.38 -10.37 78.98
CA ARG A 3 -25.26 -11.50 78.05
C ARG A 3 -24.96 -10.96 76.65
N LYS A 4 -23.72 -11.14 76.18
CA LYS A 4 -23.35 -10.95 74.78
C LYS A 4 -24.05 -12.01 73.93
N GLN A 5 -25.00 -11.60 73.07
CA GLN A 5 -25.56 -12.44 72.02
C GLN A 5 -24.51 -12.62 70.91
N GLN A 6 -23.95 -13.82 70.79
CA GLN A 6 -23.17 -14.23 69.63
C GLN A 6 -24.13 -14.46 68.47
N ARG A 7 -24.06 -13.63 67.43
CA ARG A 7 -24.76 -13.86 66.16
C ARG A 7 -24.07 -15.02 65.43
N THR A 8 -24.77 -16.13 65.30
CA THR A 8 -24.35 -17.27 64.48
C THR A 8 -24.37 -16.84 63.02
N TYR A 9 -23.20 -16.64 62.43
CA TYR A 9 -23.08 -16.37 61.00
C TYR A 9 -23.42 -17.66 60.26
N LYS A 10 -24.56 -17.68 59.56
CA LYS A 10 -24.91 -18.75 58.64
C LYS A 10 -23.99 -18.61 57.43
N GLU A 11 -22.87 -19.32 57.42
CA GLU A 11 -22.04 -19.46 56.23
C GLU A 11 -22.83 -20.23 55.18
N SER A 12 -23.45 -19.50 54.25
CA SER A 12 -24.03 -20.10 53.06
C SER A 12 -22.86 -20.35 52.11
N GLY A 13 -22.36 -21.59 52.12
CA GLY A 13 -21.32 -22.01 51.19
C GLY A 13 -21.76 -21.72 49.76
N PHE A 14 -20.93 -20.99 49.02
CA PHE A 14 -21.16 -20.69 47.61
C PHE A 14 -21.33 -22.02 46.87
N THR A 15 -22.49 -22.24 46.26
CA THR A 15 -22.75 -23.53 45.62
C THR A 15 -21.83 -23.67 44.40
N ILE A 16 -21.27 -24.87 44.19
CA ILE A 16 -20.42 -25.18 43.03
C ILE A 16 -21.13 -24.79 41.72
N VAL A 17 -22.46 -24.92 41.68
CA VAL A 17 -23.31 -24.54 40.55
C VAL A 17 -23.24 -23.03 40.25
N GLU A 18 -23.28 -22.16 41.25
CA GLU A 18 -23.20 -20.71 41.07
C GLU A 18 -21.84 -20.28 40.53
N LEU A 19 -20.76 -20.91 40.99
CA LEU A 19 -19.42 -20.71 40.45
C LEU A 19 -19.29 -21.22 39.00
N MET A 20 -19.93 -22.33 38.65
CA MET A 20 -19.95 -22.84 37.28
C MET A 20 -20.75 -21.94 36.33
N ILE A 21 -21.87 -21.38 36.77
CA ILE A 21 -22.65 -20.42 35.99
C ILE A 21 -21.87 -19.11 35.82
N ALA A 22 -21.23 -18.62 36.88
CA ALA A 22 -20.41 -17.41 36.82
C ALA A 22 -19.24 -17.55 35.84
N THR A 23 -18.54 -18.68 35.83
CA THR A 23 -17.45 -18.93 34.88
C THR A 23 -17.95 -19.08 33.45
N LEU A 24 -19.13 -19.67 33.23
CA LEU A 24 -19.77 -19.73 31.91
C LEU A 24 -20.07 -18.33 31.36
N VAL A 25 -20.78 -17.49 32.12
CA VAL A 25 -21.12 -16.12 31.70
C VAL A 25 -19.86 -15.30 31.45
N PHE A 26 -18.88 -15.41 32.35
CA PHE A 26 -17.61 -14.70 32.19
C PHE A 26 -16.84 -15.14 30.93
N SER A 27 -16.82 -16.44 30.63
CA SER A 27 -16.18 -16.96 29.41
C SER A 27 -16.82 -16.42 28.13
N VAL A 28 -18.16 -16.27 28.11
CA VAL A 28 -18.88 -15.70 26.97
C VAL A 28 -18.53 -14.23 26.78
N ILE A 29 -18.49 -13.45 27.88
CA ILE A 29 -18.12 -12.03 27.83
C ILE A 29 -16.69 -11.86 27.30
N LEU A 30 -15.72 -12.63 27.82
CA LEU A 30 -14.34 -12.59 27.34
C LEU A 30 -14.22 -12.96 25.85
N THR A 31 -15.02 -13.92 25.39
CA THR A 31 -15.05 -14.31 23.97
C THR A 31 -15.53 -13.16 23.10
N ILE A 32 -16.61 -12.48 23.49
CA ILE A 32 -17.16 -11.33 22.75
C ILE A 32 -16.14 -10.18 22.69
N VAL A 33 -15.49 -9.87 23.82
CA VAL A 33 -14.45 -8.83 23.88
C VAL A 33 -13.29 -9.17 22.95
N THR A 34 -12.84 -10.43 22.96
CA THR A 34 -11.74 -10.90 22.10
C THR A 34 -12.08 -10.74 20.61
N VAL A 35 -13.28 -11.16 20.19
CA VAL A 35 -13.75 -10.98 18.81
C VAL A 35 -13.82 -9.50 18.43
N GLY A 36 -14.29 -8.64 19.33
CA GLY A 36 -14.33 -7.18 19.14
C GLY A 36 -12.93 -6.60 18.90
N VAL A 37 -11.96 -6.95 19.73
CA VAL A 37 -10.57 -6.48 19.62
C VAL A 37 -9.91 -6.92 18.33
N ILE A 38 -10.10 -8.18 17.91
CA ILE A 38 -9.54 -8.71 16.66
C ILE A 38 -10.12 -7.96 15.45
N SER A 39 -11.44 -7.74 15.44
CA SER A 39 -12.12 -7.01 14.36
C SER A 39 -11.62 -5.57 14.24
N PHE A 40 -11.48 -4.87 15.37
CA PHE A 40 -10.91 -3.53 15.40
C PHE A 40 -9.46 -3.50 14.91
N SER A 41 -8.63 -4.43 15.39
CA SER A 41 -7.21 -4.52 15.01
C SER A 41 -7.03 -4.73 13.51
N ASN A 42 -7.77 -5.66 12.90
CA ASN A 42 -7.69 -5.92 11.45
C ASN A 42 -8.10 -4.68 10.62
N ARG A 43 -9.13 -3.94 11.06
CA ARG A 43 -9.55 -2.69 10.41
C ARG A 43 -8.49 -1.59 10.56
N TYR A 44 -7.89 -1.48 11.75
CA TYR A 44 -6.82 -0.53 12.02
C TYR A 44 -5.60 -0.76 11.11
N TYR A 45 -5.08 -2.00 11.05
CA TYR A 45 -3.96 -2.34 10.17
C TYR A 45 -4.26 -2.03 8.70
N LYS A 46 -5.45 -2.41 8.23
CA LYS A 46 -5.89 -2.09 6.87
C LYS A 46 -5.93 -0.59 6.62
N GLY A 47 -6.47 0.18 7.57
CA GLY A 47 -6.56 1.64 7.48
C GLY A 47 -5.19 2.31 7.43
N VAL A 48 -4.26 1.89 8.29
CA VAL A 48 -2.89 2.41 8.34
C VAL A 48 -2.15 2.12 7.03
N ASN A 49 -2.17 0.87 6.57
CA ASN A 49 -1.51 0.48 5.32
C ASN A 49 -2.13 1.21 4.13
N ALA A 50 -3.47 1.30 4.06
CA ALA A 50 -4.15 2.05 3.00
C ALA A 50 -3.78 3.54 3.00
N SER A 51 -3.73 4.18 4.17
CA SER A 51 -3.30 5.57 4.29
C SER A 51 -1.85 5.75 3.85
N ALA A 52 -0.95 4.87 4.28
CA ALA A 52 0.46 4.93 3.89
C ALA A 52 0.65 4.74 2.38
N THR A 53 -0.01 3.75 1.77
CA THR A 53 0.05 3.50 0.31
C THR A 53 -0.50 4.67 -0.48
N GLN A 54 -1.59 5.31 -0.01
CA GLN A 54 -2.12 6.51 -0.65
C GLN A 54 -1.16 7.69 -0.55
N THR A 55 -0.56 7.93 0.61
CA THR A 55 0.43 9.00 0.79
C THR A 55 1.62 8.79 -0.14
N VAL A 56 2.15 7.57 -0.23
CA VAL A 56 3.26 7.26 -1.15
C VAL A 56 2.87 7.48 -2.61
N ALA A 57 1.68 7.03 -3.02
CA ALA A 57 1.18 7.27 -4.38
C ALA A 57 1.05 8.77 -4.68
N ARG A 58 0.52 9.56 -3.75
CA ARG A 58 0.41 11.03 -3.89
C ARG A 58 1.78 11.67 -4.01
N THR A 59 2.74 11.32 -3.17
CA THR A 59 4.11 11.84 -3.23
C THR A 59 4.78 11.53 -4.58
N ILE A 60 4.63 10.29 -5.08
CA ILE A 60 5.15 9.91 -6.41
C ILE A 60 4.49 10.77 -7.48
N MET A 61 3.16 10.88 -7.44
CA MET A 61 2.41 11.67 -8.43
C MET A 61 2.83 13.15 -8.39
N GLU A 62 2.83 13.78 -7.23
CA GLU A 62 3.26 15.17 -7.04
C GLU A 62 4.68 15.40 -7.58
N THR A 63 5.64 14.53 -7.25
CA THR A 63 7.02 14.63 -7.73
C THR A 63 7.10 14.57 -9.25
N ILE A 64 6.38 13.65 -9.89
CA ILE A 64 6.34 13.51 -11.35
C ILE A 64 5.65 14.73 -11.99
N THR A 65 4.51 15.15 -11.45
CA THR A 65 3.78 16.30 -11.99
C THR A 65 4.60 17.58 -11.89
N GLN A 66 5.31 17.80 -10.78
CA GLN A 66 6.17 18.96 -10.58
C GLN A 66 7.31 18.97 -11.59
N ALA A 67 7.95 17.82 -11.81
CA ALA A 67 9.00 17.65 -12.81
C ALA A 67 8.48 17.92 -14.24
N ILE A 68 7.26 17.51 -14.57
CA ILE A 68 6.64 17.78 -15.88
C ILE A 68 6.25 19.26 -16.02
N GLN A 69 5.67 19.89 -14.99
CA GLN A 69 5.17 21.26 -15.05
C GLN A 69 6.28 22.29 -15.18
N PHE A 70 7.30 22.18 -14.34
CA PHE A 70 8.34 23.20 -14.17
C PHE A 70 9.69 22.79 -14.74
N GLY A 71 9.78 21.58 -15.27
CA GLY A 71 10.97 21.06 -15.90
C GLY A 71 11.38 21.79 -17.16
N SER A 72 12.63 22.22 -17.23
CA SER A 72 13.23 22.80 -18.44
C SER A 72 13.43 21.75 -19.54
N ALA A 73 13.83 20.53 -19.18
CA ALA A 73 14.07 19.43 -20.11
C ALA A 73 12.76 18.84 -20.70
N SER A 74 12.83 18.29 -21.91
CA SER A 74 11.72 17.56 -22.54
C SER A 74 11.32 16.33 -21.73
N VAL A 75 10.02 16.02 -21.70
CA VAL A 75 9.54 14.78 -21.10
C VAL A 75 9.78 13.64 -22.08
N GLN A 76 10.57 12.65 -21.68
CA GLN A 76 10.83 11.44 -22.45
C GLN A 76 10.05 10.30 -21.79
N PRO A 77 8.89 9.90 -22.34
CA PRO A 77 8.04 8.88 -21.74
C PRO A 77 8.74 7.51 -21.73
N PRO A 78 8.29 6.58 -20.88
CA PRO A 78 9.05 5.36 -20.61
C PRO A 78 9.31 4.44 -21.81
N ALA A 79 8.63 4.54 -22.96
CA ALA A 79 8.94 3.80 -24.20
C ALA A 79 9.21 2.27 -24.04
N GLY A 80 8.62 1.63 -23.02
CA GLY A 80 8.88 0.21 -22.67
C GLY A 80 10.07 -0.04 -21.75
N ASN A 81 10.79 1.01 -21.38
CA ASN A 81 11.88 1.00 -20.42
C ASN A 81 11.39 1.19 -18.98
N ASN A 82 12.29 0.80 -18.08
CA ASN A 82 12.15 0.85 -16.63
C ASN A 82 12.43 2.25 -16.05
N PHE A 83 12.45 3.27 -16.92
CA PHE A 83 12.76 4.63 -16.54
C PHE A 83 12.13 5.61 -17.53
N PHE A 84 11.94 6.84 -17.10
CA PHE A 84 11.56 7.96 -17.94
C PHE A 84 12.21 9.23 -17.39
N CYS A 85 12.31 10.28 -18.22
CA CYS A 85 12.85 11.56 -17.76
C CYS A 85 11.82 12.67 -17.87
N ALA A 86 11.80 13.50 -16.85
CA ALA A 86 10.99 14.70 -16.82
C ALA A 86 11.73 15.77 -16.03
N GLY A 87 11.81 16.97 -16.60
CA GLY A 87 12.28 18.16 -15.90
C GLY A 87 13.68 18.10 -15.31
N GLY A 88 14.63 17.44 -15.99
CA GLY A 88 16.00 17.31 -15.51
C GLY A 88 16.14 16.29 -14.40
N SER A 89 15.15 15.42 -14.19
CA SER A 89 15.22 14.26 -13.32
C SER A 89 14.93 12.98 -14.11
N VAL A 90 15.61 11.90 -13.74
CA VAL A 90 15.31 10.55 -14.21
C VAL A 90 14.52 9.82 -13.14
N PHE A 91 13.40 9.24 -13.54
CA PHE A 91 12.56 8.39 -12.69
C PHE A 91 12.79 6.95 -13.13
N MET A 92 13.32 6.13 -12.22
CA MET A 92 13.63 4.73 -12.45
C MET A 92 12.76 3.85 -11.56
N PHE A 93 12.24 2.76 -12.10
CA PHE A 93 11.35 1.85 -11.37
C PHE A 93 11.59 0.41 -11.78
N ASP A 94 11.29 -0.52 -10.88
CA ASP A 94 11.38 -1.95 -11.19
C ASP A 94 10.18 -2.39 -12.03
N THR A 95 10.46 -3.24 -13.01
CA THR A 95 9.48 -3.74 -13.96
C THR A 95 9.12 -5.19 -13.79
N ASN A 96 9.61 -5.81 -12.72
CA ASN A 96 9.30 -7.21 -12.43
C ASN A 96 8.09 -7.35 -11.49
N GLY A 97 7.39 -6.25 -11.19
CA GLY A 97 6.32 -6.23 -10.18
C GLY A 97 6.84 -6.46 -8.76
N ALA A 98 8.16 -6.34 -8.56
CA ALA A 98 8.81 -6.67 -7.30
C ALA A 98 8.46 -5.67 -6.19
N MET A 99 8.27 -6.22 -5.00
CA MET A 99 8.07 -5.45 -3.79
C MET A 99 9.39 -4.85 -3.32
N PHE A 100 9.42 -3.54 -3.06
CA PHE A 100 10.56 -2.86 -2.49
C PHE A 100 10.81 -3.33 -1.06
N THR A 101 11.93 -3.99 -0.83
CA THR A 101 12.35 -4.54 0.48
C THR A 101 13.23 -3.56 1.26
N GLY A 102 13.80 -2.57 0.58
CA GLY A 102 14.82 -1.67 1.15
C GLY A 102 16.24 -2.24 1.09
N ALA A 103 16.46 -3.34 0.37
CA ALA A 103 17.80 -3.84 0.07
C ALA A 103 18.59 -2.84 -0.78
N THR A 104 19.89 -2.79 -0.57
CA THR A 104 20.81 -1.97 -1.37
C THR A 104 20.75 -2.41 -2.83
N GLY A 105 20.73 -1.46 -3.76
CA GLY A 105 20.62 -1.75 -5.19
C GLY A 105 19.20 -2.02 -5.70
N GLN A 106 18.21 -2.19 -4.81
CA GLN A 106 16.83 -2.39 -5.23
C GLN A 106 16.15 -1.06 -5.61
N ARG A 107 15.36 -1.11 -6.68
CA ARG A 107 14.60 0.02 -7.20
C ARG A 107 13.13 -0.20 -6.86
N GLY A 108 12.51 0.77 -6.21
CA GLY A 108 11.04 0.81 -6.20
C GLY A 108 10.60 1.85 -7.21
N VAL A 109 10.53 3.10 -6.76
CA VAL A 109 10.55 4.28 -7.62
C VAL A 109 11.65 5.16 -7.09
N TYR A 110 12.70 5.33 -7.88
CA TYR A 110 13.86 6.12 -7.53
C TYR A 110 13.95 7.31 -8.46
N VAL A 111 14.12 8.49 -7.90
CA VAL A 111 14.31 9.72 -8.67
C VAL A 111 15.72 10.22 -8.44
N ASP A 112 16.44 10.50 -9.53
CA ASP A 112 17.78 11.10 -9.49
C ASP A 112 17.85 12.30 -10.45
N SER A 113 18.87 13.14 -10.30
CA SER A 113 19.16 14.17 -11.29
C SER A 113 19.51 13.54 -12.63
N GLN A 114 18.89 14.03 -13.70
CA GLN A 114 19.20 13.59 -15.04
C GLN A 114 20.61 14.08 -15.42
N ASP A 115 21.43 13.19 -15.97
CA ASP A 115 22.68 13.57 -16.64
C ASP A 115 22.38 14.25 -17.99
N ALA A 116 23.39 14.41 -18.85
CA ALA A 116 23.22 14.95 -20.20
C ALA A 116 22.23 14.12 -21.08
N THR A 117 21.98 12.85 -20.76
CA THR A 117 21.08 11.97 -21.53
C THR A 117 20.06 11.30 -20.64
N CYS A 118 18.86 11.05 -21.16
CA CYS A 118 17.86 10.26 -20.47
C CYS A 118 18.16 8.78 -20.62
N VAL A 119 18.87 8.24 -19.63
CA VAL A 119 19.29 6.85 -19.59
C VAL A 119 19.01 6.27 -18.22
N ASN A 120 19.03 4.94 -18.16
CA ASN A 120 19.01 4.25 -16.89
C ASN A 120 20.32 4.51 -16.12
N GLN A 121 20.24 5.00 -14.89
CA GLN A 121 21.40 5.39 -14.09
C GLN A 121 21.65 4.44 -12.91
N ALA A 122 22.83 4.55 -12.29
CA ALA A 122 23.14 3.91 -11.02
C ALA A 122 22.45 4.63 -9.85
N LEU A 123 22.21 3.91 -8.74
CA LEU A 123 21.56 4.46 -7.55
C LEU A 123 22.60 5.13 -6.64
N SER A 124 23.01 6.36 -6.97
CA SER A 124 24.14 7.02 -6.29
C SER A 124 23.85 8.37 -5.64
N GLY A 125 22.78 9.08 -6.01
CA GLY A 125 22.49 10.42 -5.46
C GLY A 125 21.01 10.75 -5.27
N GLY A 126 20.13 9.92 -5.83
CA GLY A 126 18.70 10.13 -5.80
C GLY A 126 17.96 9.69 -4.53
N LYS A 127 16.64 9.84 -4.60
CA LYS A 127 15.70 9.55 -3.53
C LYS A 127 14.76 8.42 -3.93
N GLN A 128 14.62 7.45 -3.04
CA GLN A 128 13.59 6.43 -3.13
C GLN A 128 12.23 7.02 -2.70
N LEU A 129 11.21 6.87 -3.54
CA LEU A 129 9.85 7.34 -3.31
C LEU A 129 8.90 6.25 -2.79
N LEU A 130 9.19 4.96 -3.04
CA LEU A 130 8.41 3.86 -2.46
C LEU A 130 8.87 3.51 -1.03
N ALA A 131 7.91 3.27 -0.15
CA ALA A 131 8.17 2.71 1.17
C ALA A 131 8.40 1.19 1.10
N LYS A 132 8.96 0.62 2.17
CA LYS A 132 9.15 -0.82 2.30
C LYS A 132 7.80 -1.56 2.16
N ARG A 133 7.87 -2.75 1.58
CA ARG A 133 6.72 -3.62 1.29
C ARG A 133 5.69 -3.04 0.30
N MET A 134 6.10 -2.04 -0.49
CA MET A 134 5.29 -1.49 -1.58
C MET A 134 5.89 -1.80 -2.93
N ARG A 135 5.06 -1.82 -3.97
CA ARG A 135 5.44 -2.03 -5.37
C ARG A 135 4.69 -1.09 -6.29
N ILE A 136 5.28 -0.79 -7.43
CA ILE A 136 4.56 -0.19 -8.55
C ILE A 136 3.93 -1.30 -9.35
N ALA A 137 2.60 -1.26 -9.47
CA ALA A 137 1.87 -2.15 -10.35
C ALA A 137 1.75 -1.57 -11.75
N SER A 138 1.59 -0.24 -11.86
CA SER A 138 1.58 0.45 -13.15
C SER A 138 2.04 1.89 -12.96
N LEU A 139 2.93 2.34 -13.85
CA LEU A 139 3.36 3.73 -13.93
C LEU A 139 3.46 4.11 -15.40
N THR A 140 2.55 4.97 -15.83
CA THR A 140 2.51 5.41 -17.23
C THR A 140 2.55 6.93 -17.27
N VAL A 141 3.36 7.46 -18.19
CA VAL A 141 3.41 8.87 -18.55
C VAL A 141 3.27 8.91 -20.05
N ALA A 142 2.16 9.42 -20.54
CA ALA A 142 1.86 9.47 -21.97
C ALA A 142 1.40 10.87 -22.37
N PRO A 143 1.82 11.40 -23.54
CA PRO A 143 1.26 12.63 -24.07
C PRO A 143 -0.23 12.43 -24.38
N VAL A 144 -1.05 13.45 -24.11
CA VAL A 144 -2.46 13.45 -24.47
C VAL A 144 -2.58 13.83 -25.94
N SER A 145 -3.02 12.89 -26.78
CA SER A 145 -3.33 13.17 -28.18
C SER A 145 -4.36 14.30 -28.24
N SER A 146 -4.12 15.32 -29.08
CA SER A 146 -4.89 16.57 -29.26
C SER A 146 -4.50 17.79 -28.43
N VAL A 147 -3.69 17.67 -27.36
CA VAL A 147 -3.27 18.85 -26.57
C VAL A 147 -1.74 18.93 -26.47
N PRO A 148 -1.10 19.94 -27.09
CA PRO A 148 0.35 20.08 -27.01
C PRO A 148 0.78 20.30 -25.56
N ASN A 149 1.91 19.72 -25.18
CA ASN A 149 2.51 19.86 -23.84
C ASN A 149 1.62 19.36 -22.68
N MET A 150 0.59 18.55 -22.95
CA MET A 150 -0.22 17.90 -21.93
C MET A 150 0.13 16.41 -21.85
N TYR A 151 0.32 15.93 -20.63
CA TYR A 151 0.68 14.55 -20.32
C TYR A 151 -0.33 13.97 -19.34
N GLN A 152 -0.81 12.77 -19.62
CA GLN A 152 -1.52 11.97 -18.65
C GLN A 152 -0.52 11.11 -17.90
N VAL A 153 -0.56 11.20 -16.58
CA VAL A 153 0.21 10.35 -15.70
C VAL A 153 -0.73 9.46 -14.92
N SER A 154 -0.44 8.17 -14.89
CA SER A 154 -1.16 7.19 -14.09
C SER A 154 -0.18 6.42 -13.21
N VAL A 155 -0.47 6.38 -11.91
CA VAL A 155 0.35 5.69 -10.91
C VAL A 155 -0.54 4.73 -10.13
N VAL A 156 -0.12 3.47 -10.07
CA VAL A 156 -0.75 2.44 -9.27
C VAL A 156 0.29 1.83 -8.34
N VAL A 157 0.09 2.04 -7.04
CA VAL A 157 0.94 1.52 -5.97
C VAL A 157 0.18 0.45 -5.21
N ALA A 158 0.81 -0.68 -4.97
CA ALA A 158 0.27 -1.73 -4.12
C ALA A 158 1.19 -2.00 -2.92
N TYR A 159 0.60 -2.34 -1.79
CA TYR A 159 1.24 -2.82 -0.58
C TYR A 159 0.75 -4.23 -0.30
N GLY A 160 1.68 -5.11 0.07
CA GLY A 160 1.38 -6.50 0.40
C GLY A 160 2.28 -7.49 -0.32
N ASP A 161 2.30 -8.71 0.21
CA ASP A 161 2.95 -9.86 -0.41
C ASP A 161 2.12 -10.36 -1.61
N ASP A 162 2.69 -11.27 -2.40
CA ASP A 162 2.09 -11.75 -3.65
C ASP A 162 0.79 -12.55 -3.43
N ASP A 163 0.65 -13.18 -2.26
CA ASP A 163 -0.48 -14.05 -1.88
C ASP A 163 -1.75 -13.27 -1.50
N VAL A 164 -1.60 -12.01 -1.08
CA VAL A 164 -2.71 -11.10 -0.72
C VAL A 164 -3.11 -10.15 -1.84
N LEU A 165 -2.43 -10.22 -2.99
CA LEU A 165 -2.72 -9.43 -4.18
C LEU A 165 -3.36 -10.28 -5.27
N CYS A 166 -4.16 -9.64 -6.12
CA CYS A 166 -4.79 -10.25 -7.28
C CYS A 166 -4.93 -9.21 -8.40
N ALA A 167 -5.35 -9.64 -9.59
CA ALA A 167 -5.76 -8.73 -10.65
C ALA A 167 -6.94 -9.36 -11.41
N PRO A 168 -8.09 -8.68 -11.55
CA PRO A 168 -9.27 -9.21 -12.25
C PRO A 168 -9.00 -9.64 -13.70
N SER A 169 -8.00 -9.05 -14.36
CA SER A 169 -7.58 -9.40 -15.72
C SER A 169 -6.74 -10.68 -15.82
N LEU A 170 -6.31 -11.26 -14.70
CA LEU A 170 -5.59 -12.54 -14.68
C LEU A 170 -6.56 -13.72 -14.75
N PRO A 171 -6.13 -14.91 -15.23
CA PRO A 171 -7.03 -16.05 -15.45
C PRO A 171 -7.83 -16.51 -14.22
N GLN A 172 -7.28 -16.36 -13.02
CA GLN A 172 -7.95 -16.72 -11.75
C GLN A 172 -8.59 -15.51 -11.05
N GLY A 173 -8.56 -14.34 -11.67
CA GLY A 173 -9.11 -13.08 -11.13
C GLY A 173 -8.67 -12.81 -9.69
N CYS A 174 -9.65 -12.61 -8.81
CA CYS A 174 -9.44 -12.40 -7.38
C CYS A 174 -10.03 -13.53 -6.53
N ASP A 175 -9.96 -14.77 -7.01
CA ASP A 175 -10.36 -15.94 -6.24
C ASP A 175 -9.46 -16.11 -4.99
N PRO A 176 -10.00 -16.42 -3.79
CA PRO A 176 -9.23 -16.70 -2.58
C PRO A 176 -8.15 -17.80 -2.71
N SER A 177 -8.30 -18.71 -3.67
CA SER A 177 -7.34 -19.78 -3.97
C SER A 177 -6.31 -19.42 -5.03
N ALA A 178 -6.44 -18.27 -5.70
CA ALA A 178 -5.54 -17.85 -6.75
C ALA A 178 -4.10 -17.67 -6.23
N VAL A 179 -3.11 -18.16 -6.97
CA VAL A 179 -1.70 -17.99 -6.63
C VAL A 179 -1.02 -17.28 -7.78
N TYR A 180 -0.42 -16.13 -7.47
CA TYR A 180 0.28 -15.30 -8.43
C TYR A 180 1.74 -15.17 -8.04
N ALA A 181 2.61 -15.11 -9.05
CA ALA A 181 4.01 -14.76 -8.87
C ALA A 181 4.19 -13.25 -9.04
N THR A 182 5.31 -12.74 -8.55
CA THR A 182 5.67 -11.31 -8.59
C THR A 182 5.53 -10.71 -9.99
N ALA A 183 5.94 -11.45 -11.03
CA ALA A 183 5.88 -11.02 -12.43
C ALA A 183 4.44 -10.78 -12.94
N ASN A 184 3.43 -11.39 -12.32
CA ASN A 184 2.03 -11.19 -12.73
C ASN A 184 1.53 -9.78 -12.42
N PHE A 185 2.19 -9.06 -11.49
CA PHE A 185 1.80 -7.73 -11.04
C PHE A 185 2.47 -6.59 -11.80
N TRP A 186 3.27 -6.91 -12.83
CA TRP A 186 3.87 -5.92 -13.70
C TRP A 186 2.86 -5.32 -14.70
N ASN A 187 2.88 -4.00 -14.83
CA ASN A 187 1.99 -3.23 -15.70
C ASN A 187 0.49 -3.59 -15.55
N ARG A 188 0.05 -3.79 -14.30
CA ARG A 188 -1.32 -4.13 -13.93
C ARG A 188 -2.04 -2.94 -13.28
N PRO A 189 -2.77 -2.12 -14.06
CA PRO A 189 -3.57 -1.03 -13.49
C PRO A 189 -4.76 -1.55 -12.66
N ASP A 190 -5.17 -2.80 -12.87
CA ASP A 190 -6.31 -3.46 -12.23
C ASP A 190 -5.93 -4.25 -10.96
N ILE A 191 -4.69 -4.15 -10.46
CA ILE A 191 -4.26 -4.84 -9.23
C ILE A 191 -5.18 -4.55 -8.03
N ALA A 192 -5.58 -5.57 -7.29
CA ALA A 192 -6.50 -5.44 -6.18
C ALA A 192 -6.05 -6.29 -5.00
N CYS A 193 -6.64 -6.02 -3.84
CA CYS A 193 -6.47 -6.88 -2.68
C CYS A 193 -7.35 -8.10 -2.80
N LYS A 194 -6.76 -9.26 -2.57
CA LYS A 194 -7.44 -10.53 -2.57
C LYS A 194 -8.44 -10.59 -1.40
N PRO A 195 -9.68 -11.07 -1.62
CA PRO A 195 -10.61 -11.31 -0.54
C PRO A 195 -10.16 -12.49 0.33
N GLY A 196 -10.42 -12.44 1.63
CA GLY A 196 -10.12 -13.52 2.57
C GLY A 196 -8.98 -13.19 3.54
N SER A 197 -8.24 -14.23 3.92
CA SER A 197 -7.15 -14.13 4.90
C SER A 197 -6.03 -13.22 4.41
N GLY A 198 -5.49 -12.39 5.30
CA GLY A 198 -4.36 -11.51 5.00
C GLY A 198 -4.73 -10.19 4.31
N ASN A 199 -6.00 -9.95 3.96
CA ASN A 199 -6.46 -8.70 3.35
C ASN A 199 -6.21 -7.45 4.23
N GLN A 200 -5.99 -7.62 5.54
CA GLN A 200 -5.54 -6.54 6.43
C GLN A 200 -4.11 -6.05 6.13
N TYR A 201 -3.31 -6.85 5.43
CA TYR A 201 -1.94 -6.55 5.00
C TYR A 201 -1.85 -6.21 3.52
N CYS A 202 -2.97 -5.86 2.89
CA CYS A 202 -3.02 -5.39 1.52
C CYS A 202 -3.62 -4.00 1.43
N ALA A 203 -3.04 -3.17 0.56
CA ALA A 203 -3.62 -1.91 0.14
C ALA A 203 -3.23 -1.57 -1.30
N VAL A 204 -4.11 -0.89 -2.03
CA VAL A 204 -3.84 -0.40 -3.38
C VAL A 204 -4.29 1.05 -3.49
N SER A 205 -3.46 1.89 -4.10
CA SER A 205 -3.79 3.28 -4.44
C SER A 205 -3.60 3.52 -5.93
N ARG A 206 -4.58 4.20 -6.53
CA ARG A 206 -4.60 4.56 -7.96
C ARG A 206 -4.78 6.06 -8.09
N LEU A 207 -3.89 6.70 -8.83
CA LEU A 207 -3.98 8.11 -9.13
C LEU A 207 -3.76 8.31 -10.61
N THR A 208 -4.61 9.13 -11.22
CA THR A 208 -4.45 9.56 -12.61
C THR A 208 -4.65 11.06 -12.67
N ALA A 209 -3.74 11.75 -13.34
CA ALA A 209 -3.78 13.19 -13.48
C ALA A 209 -3.34 13.61 -14.89
N ASN A 210 -3.99 14.65 -15.42
CA ASN A 210 -3.52 15.34 -16.63
C ASN A 210 -2.70 16.56 -16.20
N VAL A 211 -1.51 16.70 -16.78
CA VAL A 211 -0.51 17.69 -16.39
C VAL A 211 -0.06 18.44 -17.63
N GLN A 212 -0.18 19.76 -17.61
CA GLN A 212 0.33 20.62 -18.67
C GLN A 212 1.70 21.17 -18.30
N LYS A 213 2.69 21.00 -19.17
CA LYS A 213 4.02 21.59 -19.04
C LYS A 213 3.91 23.11 -19.19
N ARG A 214 4.42 23.85 -18.21
CA ARG A 214 4.32 25.32 -18.15
C ARG A 214 5.56 26.01 -18.71
N VAL A 215 6.73 25.42 -18.50
CA VAL A 215 8.00 25.96 -19.01
C VAL A 215 8.34 25.25 -20.30
N VAL A 216 8.14 25.89 -21.45
CA VAL A 216 8.60 25.35 -22.74
C VAL A 216 10.01 25.88 -22.97
N PRO A 217 11.04 25.03 -23.16
CA PRO A 217 12.37 25.51 -23.51
C PRO A 217 12.28 26.30 -24.82
N SER A 218 12.75 27.55 -24.77
CA SER A 218 12.85 28.48 -25.91
C SER A 218 13.92 28.06 -26.90
#